data_AF-H0UQG3-F1
#
_entry.id   AF-H0UQG3-F1
#
_cell.length_a   1.000
_cell.length_b   1.000
_cell.length_c   1.000
_cell.angle_alpha   90.00
_cell.angle_beta   90.00
_cell.angle_gamma   90.00
#
_symmetry.space_group_name_H-M   'P 1'
#
loop_
_entity.id
_entity.type
_entity.pdbx_description
1 polymer ?
#
loop_
_entity_poly.entity_id
_entity_poly.type
_entity_poly.pdbx_seq_one_letter_code
_entity_poly.pdbx_strand_id
1 'polypeptide(L)'
;MTTKGFERFYMDRRLQHMRALMVVLLLSLIGGLAYFQILKGDEYVELASRNRLRVVRLSPPRGVIRDANGVPLAVNVRTFDVKAYPMDLQKEGNMERVAALFRRKGIPMDASSLAEAVEKQYVAPYRAVSVASNLTLAQVADLMGEEEFRGLLFPFPVWRRVYPAGDLVAHVVGYVGEVTKEELEELEDPRYQGGDVIGKNGIEAWYEQELRGEVGEDAVEVDARGRKLKDVSHVEPVRGKDVTLTLDLGAQRLAAELMSGQRGALIAMDVRDGSVKVLFSSPTFDPNPLTWGISAKEWRALMTDRDRPMMNRAVSGTYPPASTFKVVTAIAALEEGVISRSTTVYCPGHFTLGNRTFNCWKKSGHGTEDLTRALRDSCDVYFYQVGVWLGIDRLLKWASLLGVGSRTGIDITGEASGNLAGPKWKRARFKEPWYKGDTVNYSIGQGFLLMTPIQVLRIYAAIANGGYLVTPHLNSEAPHVEKDLRIPKFGIEAMRRGLEEVVNSGTGKRAAAFGVSVAGKTGTAQNPHGDDHAWFVGYAPRENPRYVAVAIVEAGGHGSSAAAPLVGQVLAYLVKNENPLRGASP
;
A
#
# COMPACT_ATOMS: atom_id res chain seq x y z
N MET A 1 -42.41 -98.78 21.43
CA MET A 1 -41.49 -97.64 21.26
C MET A 1 -42.33 -96.38 21.18
N THR A 2 -42.35 -95.62 22.27
CA THR A 2 -43.37 -94.62 22.56
C THR A 2 -42.97 -93.23 22.09
N THR A 3 -43.91 -92.55 21.44
CA THR A 3 -43.86 -91.18 20.89
C THR A 3 -43.24 -90.12 21.82
N LYS A 4 -43.28 -90.34 23.15
CA LYS A 4 -42.64 -89.48 24.17
C LYS A 4 -41.11 -89.41 24.09
N GLY A 5 -40.43 -90.45 23.60
CA GLY A 5 -38.96 -90.43 23.44
C GLY A 5 -38.50 -89.57 22.25
N PHE A 6 -39.32 -89.51 21.21
CA PHE A 6 -39.05 -88.73 20.00
C PHE A 6 -39.18 -87.22 20.25
N GLU A 7 -40.24 -86.78 20.95
CA GLU A 7 -40.42 -85.37 21.31
C GLU A 7 -39.28 -84.82 22.19
N ARG A 8 -38.81 -85.62 23.17
CA ARG A 8 -37.70 -85.24 24.04
C ARG A 8 -36.37 -85.11 23.27
N PHE A 9 -36.10 -86.02 22.33
CA PHE A 9 -34.93 -85.96 21.46
C PHE A 9 -34.92 -84.72 20.54
N TYR A 10 -36.06 -84.38 19.94
CA TYR A 10 -36.18 -83.16 19.12
C TYR A 10 -36.09 -81.87 19.97
N MET A 11 -36.63 -81.89 21.19
CA MET A 11 -36.56 -80.76 22.11
C MET A 11 -35.12 -80.51 22.61
N ASP A 12 -34.38 -81.55 22.97
CA ASP A 12 -32.97 -81.45 23.38
C ASP A 12 -32.07 -80.98 22.23
N ARG A 13 -32.33 -81.44 21.00
CA ARG A 13 -31.58 -80.98 19.81
C ARG A 13 -31.87 -79.51 19.48
N ARG A 14 -33.13 -79.05 19.61
CA ARG A 14 -33.50 -77.64 19.46
C ARG A 14 -32.85 -76.76 20.53
N LEU A 15 -32.79 -77.22 21.78
CA LEU A 15 -32.09 -76.53 22.87
C LEU A 15 -30.57 -76.46 22.63
N GLN A 16 -29.96 -77.52 22.11
CA GLN A 16 -28.54 -77.50 21.72
C GLN A 16 -28.27 -76.54 20.56
N HIS A 17 -29.12 -76.53 19.53
CA HIS A 17 -28.99 -75.56 18.43
C HIS A 17 -29.18 -74.12 18.91
N MET A 18 -30.13 -73.85 19.81
CA MET A 18 -30.29 -72.53 20.41
C MET A 18 -29.10 -72.12 21.28
N ARG A 19 -28.52 -73.05 22.06
CA ARG A 19 -27.28 -72.79 22.82
C ARG A 19 -26.11 -72.51 21.90
N ALA A 20 -25.92 -73.29 20.84
CA ALA A 20 -24.86 -73.08 19.87
C ALA A 20 -25.02 -71.72 19.17
N LEU A 21 -26.25 -71.36 18.78
CA LEU A 21 -26.55 -70.06 18.20
C LEU A 21 -26.25 -68.92 19.18
N MET A 22 -26.62 -69.06 20.46
CA MET A 22 -26.30 -68.09 21.51
C MET A 22 -24.79 -67.93 21.70
N VAL A 23 -24.04 -69.04 21.72
CA VAL A 23 -22.58 -69.01 21.86
C VAL A 23 -21.93 -68.33 20.66
N VAL A 24 -22.39 -68.62 19.44
CA VAL A 24 -21.89 -67.97 18.22
C VAL A 24 -22.19 -66.48 18.22
N LEU A 25 -23.40 -66.06 18.64
CA LEU A 25 -23.76 -64.65 18.79
C LEU A 25 -22.92 -63.95 19.87
N LEU A 26 -22.63 -64.63 20.97
CA LEU A 26 -21.79 -64.08 22.03
C LEU A 26 -20.33 -63.92 21.54
N LEU A 27 -19.81 -64.91 20.83
CA LEU A 27 -18.48 -64.86 20.22
C LEU A 27 -18.38 -63.78 19.15
N SER A 28 -19.44 -63.55 18.35
CA SER A 28 -19.45 -62.46 17.38
C SER A 28 -19.48 -61.08 18.05
N LEU A 29 -20.22 -60.92 19.16
CA LEU A 29 -20.20 -59.71 19.98
C LEU A 29 -18.84 -59.46 20.63
N ILE A 30 -18.19 -60.50 21.17
CA ILE A 30 -16.84 -60.41 21.74
C ILE A 30 -15.83 -60.05 20.66
N GLY A 31 -15.92 -60.67 19.48
CA GLY A 31 -15.08 -60.34 18.32
C GLY A 31 -15.28 -58.89 17.87
N GLY A 32 -16.52 -58.42 17.81
CA GLY A 32 -16.83 -57.02 17.53
C GLY A 32 -16.24 -56.07 18.59
N LEU A 33 -16.38 -56.40 19.86
CA LEU A 33 -15.80 -55.62 20.96
C LEU A 33 -14.27 -55.53 20.85
N ALA A 34 -13.60 -56.65 20.59
CA ALA A 34 -12.15 -56.70 20.39
C ALA A 34 -11.72 -55.88 19.16
N TYR A 35 -12.50 -55.92 18.08
CA TYR A 35 -12.23 -55.09 16.90
C TYR A 35 -12.29 -53.59 17.22
N PHE A 36 -13.35 -53.13 17.90
CA PHE A 36 -13.50 -51.71 18.21
C PHE A 36 -12.55 -51.22 19.31
N GLN A 37 -12.27 -52.04 20.33
CA GLN A 37 -11.45 -51.64 21.49
C GLN A 37 -9.95 -51.85 21.28
N ILE A 38 -9.53 -52.90 20.57
CA ILE A 38 -8.11 -53.26 20.43
C ILE A 38 -7.58 -52.85 19.06
N LEU A 39 -8.21 -53.32 17.97
CA LEU A 39 -7.72 -53.06 16.61
C LEU A 39 -7.92 -51.60 16.18
N LYS A 40 -9.06 -51.01 16.54
CA LYS A 40 -9.41 -49.61 16.25
C LYS A 40 -9.27 -48.68 17.46
N GLY A 41 -8.74 -49.18 18.58
CA GLY A 41 -8.69 -48.43 19.85
C GLY A 41 -7.91 -47.13 19.72
N ASP A 42 -6.69 -47.18 19.19
CA ASP A 42 -5.83 -46.01 19.01
C ASP A 42 -6.47 -44.95 18.12
N GLU A 43 -7.11 -45.37 17.01
CA GLU A 43 -7.83 -44.48 16.10
C GLU A 43 -9.02 -43.78 16.79
N TYR A 44 -9.80 -44.50 17.61
CA TYR A 44 -10.89 -43.89 18.37
C TYR A 44 -10.41 -43.00 19.51
N VAL A 45 -9.30 -43.34 20.16
CA VAL A 45 -8.66 -42.49 21.17
C VAL A 45 -8.13 -41.21 20.52
N GLU A 46 -7.54 -41.29 19.33
CA GLU A 46 -7.09 -40.12 18.56
C GLU A 46 -8.28 -39.24 18.13
N LEU A 47 -9.35 -39.84 17.57
CA LEU A 47 -10.59 -39.13 17.23
C LEU A 47 -11.24 -38.48 18.47
N ALA A 48 -11.27 -39.19 19.61
CA ALA A 48 -11.77 -38.64 20.87
C ALA A 48 -10.88 -37.51 21.40
N SER A 49 -9.56 -37.64 21.27
CA SER A 49 -8.59 -36.61 21.69
C SER A 49 -8.69 -35.37 20.80
N ARG A 50 -8.84 -35.52 19.48
CA ARG A 50 -9.10 -34.41 18.56
C ARG A 50 -10.42 -33.69 18.83
N ASN A 51 -11.43 -34.41 19.32
CA ASN A 51 -12.70 -33.80 19.73
C ASN A 51 -12.59 -33.06 21.08
N ARG A 52 -11.68 -33.50 21.95
CA ARG A 52 -11.48 -32.97 23.30
C ARG A 52 -10.45 -31.83 23.37
N LEU A 53 -9.43 -31.86 22.51
CA LEU A 53 -8.38 -30.83 22.40
C LEU A 53 -8.74 -29.81 21.32
N ARG A 54 -8.76 -28.53 21.68
CA ARG A 54 -8.96 -27.42 20.74
C ARG A 54 -7.76 -26.51 20.76
N VAL A 55 -7.22 -26.23 19.58
CA VAL A 55 -6.18 -25.23 19.41
C VAL A 55 -6.84 -23.88 19.14
N VAL A 56 -6.57 -22.91 20.01
CA VAL A 56 -6.97 -21.52 19.87
C VAL A 56 -5.73 -20.74 19.45
N ARG A 57 -5.78 -20.12 18.27
CA ARG A 57 -4.67 -19.31 17.77
C ARG A 57 -4.61 -17.97 18.50
N LEU A 58 -3.43 -17.61 18.97
CA LEU A 58 -3.14 -16.33 19.62
C LEU A 58 -2.43 -15.42 18.62
N SER A 59 -3.12 -14.36 18.19
CA SER A 59 -2.56 -13.42 17.23
C SER A 59 -1.38 -12.65 17.86
N PRO A 60 -0.20 -12.62 17.21
CA PRO A 60 0.95 -11.89 17.71
C PRO A 60 0.74 -10.37 17.60
N PRO A 61 1.36 -9.60 18.51
CA PRO A 61 1.50 -8.16 18.28
C PRO A 61 2.40 -7.95 17.05
N ARG A 62 1.94 -7.15 16.09
CA ARG A 62 2.71 -6.81 14.90
C ARG A 62 3.95 -5.95 15.24
N GLY A 63 4.95 -5.93 14.36
CA GLY A 63 6.05 -4.98 14.44
C GLY A 63 5.57 -3.54 14.41
N VAL A 64 6.18 -2.65 15.19
CA VAL A 64 5.89 -1.21 15.19
C VAL A 64 6.56 -0.56 14.00
N ILE A 65 5.85 0.34 13.31
CA ILE A 65 6.41 1.16 12.23
C ILE A 65 6.74 2.53 12.81
N ARG A 66 7.97 3.02 12.57
CA ARG A 66 8.44 4.33 13.04
C ARG A 66 8.92 5.20 11.88
N ASP A 67 8.87 6.51 12.06
CA ASP A 67 9.55 7.45 11.17
C ASP A 67 11.07 7.46 11.42
N ALA A 68 11.81 8.25 10.65
CA ALA A 68 13.26 8.34 10.76
C ALA A 68 13.72 8.81 12.16
N ASN A 69 12.87 9.56 12.86
CA ASN A 69 13.11 10.12 14.19
C ASN A 69 12.62 9.23 15.33
N GLY A 70 12.13 8.02 15.03
CA GLY A 70 11.64 7.05 16.00
C GLY A 70 10.19 7.29 16.45
N VAL A 71 9.49 8.27 15.85
CA VAL A 71 8.09 8.57 16.14
C VAL A 71 7.21 7.42 15.62
N PRO A 72 6.34 6.84 16.46
CA PRO A 72 5.50 5.73 16.04
C PRO A 72 4.45 6.16 15.00
N LEU A 73 4.43 5.49 13.86
CA LEU A 73 3.46 5.67 12.78
C LEU A 73 2.37 4.59 12.78
N ALA A 74 2.73 3.37 13.21
CA ALA A 74 1.78 2.28 13.42
C ALA A 74 2.17 1.48 14.67
N VAL A 75 1.22 1.32 15.59
CA VAL A 75 1.41 0.66 16.88
C VAL A 75 0.28 -0.32 17.14
N ASN A 76 0.50 -1.22 18.10
CA ASN A 76 -0.57 -2.08 18.58
C ASN A 76 -1.03 -1.60 19.94
N VAL A 77 -2.33 -1.42 20.11
CA VAL A 77 -2.96 -1.16 21.40
C VAL A 77 -3.74 -2.39 21.84
N ARG A 78 -3.76 -2.65 23.14
CA ARG A 78 -4.59 -3.74 23.69
C ARG A 78 -6.00 -3.22 23.87
N THR A 79 -6.93 -3.81 23.14
CA THR A 79 -8.38 -3.61 23.31
C THR A 79 -9.02 -4.91 23.79
N PHE A 80 -10.32 -4.87 24.03
CA PHE A 80 -11.10 -6.03 24.40
C PHE A 80 -12.28 -6.19 23.46
N ASP A 81 -12.50 -7.43 23.05
CA ASP A 81 -13.75 -7.85 22.44
C ASP A 81 -14.56 -8.59 23.50
N VAL A 82 -15.88 -8.47 23.46
CA VAL A 82 -16.79 -9.30 24.24
C VAL A 82 -17.29 -10.39 23.34
N LYS A 83 -17.10 -11.65 23.77
CA LYS A 83 -17.48 -12.85 23.03
C LYS A 83 -18.60 -13.60 23.73
N ALA A 84 -19.34 -14.38 22.96
CA ALA A 84 -20.39 -15.27 23.46
C ALA A 84 -20.47 -16.54 22.62
N TYR A 85 -21.03 -17.61 23.17
CA TYR A 85 -21.28 -18.83 22.40
C TYR A 85 -22.61 -18.72 21.64
N PRO A 86 -22.65 -19.04 20.34
CA PRO A 86 -23.88 -18.99 19.55
C PRO A 86 -25.04 -19.78 20.18
N MET A 87 -24.78 -20.97 20.73
CA MET A 87 -25.81 -21.77 21.41
C MET A 87 -26.42 -21.08 22.63
N ASP A 88 -25.66 -20.26 23.35
CA ASP A 88 -26.18 -19.53 24.50
C ASP A 88 -26.96 -18.28 24.08
N LEU A 89 -26.56 -17.65 22.97
CA LEU A 89 -27.29 -16.53 22.38
C LEU A 89 -28.61 -16.95 21.73
N GLN A 90 -28.66 -18.14 21.12
CA GLN A 90 -29.85 -18.70 20.47
C GLN A 90 -30.92 -19.19 21.46
N LYS A 91 -30.61 -19.27 22.76
CA LYS A 91 -31.63 -19.53 23.79
C LYS A 91 -32.61 -18.36 23.83
N GLU A 92 -33.88 -18.71 24.00
CA GLU A 92 -35.00 -17.79 23.90
C GLU A 92 -34.80 -16.54 24.79
N GLY A 93 -34.84 -15.35 24.16
CA GLY A 93 -34.72 -14.05 24.82
C GLY A 93 -33.30 -13.56 25.11
N ASN A 94 -32.24 -14.37 24.96
CA ASN A 94 -30.88 -13.93 25.29
C ASN A 94 -30.32 -12.92 24.29
N MET A 95 -30.63 -13.07 23.01
CA MET A 95 -30.19 -12.14 21.98
C MET A 95 -30.77 -10.73 22.19
N GLU A 96 -32.06 -10.65 22.52
CA GLU A 96 -32.76 -9.39 22.85
C GLU A 96 -32.22 -8.76 24.13
N ARG A 97 -31.93 -9.57 25.16
CA ARG A 97 -31.35 -9.10 26.42
C ARG A 97 -29.96 -8.50 26.21
N VAL A 98 -29.11 -9.16 25.43
CA VAL A 98 -27.76 -8.66 25.09
C VAL A 98 -27.85 -7.38 24.28
N ALA A 99 -28.73 -7.30 23.28
CA ALA A 99 -28.95 -6.08 22.51
C ALA A 99 -29.48 -4.92 23.39
N ALA A 100 -30.38 -5.20 24.33
CA ALA A 100 -30.88 -4.21 25.28
C ALA A 100 -29.79 -3.68 26.22
N LEU A 101 -28.91 -4.57 26.70
CA LEU A 101 -27.71 -4.20 27.46
C LEU A 101 -26.82 -3.26 26.65
N PHE A 102 -26.46 -3.65 25.42
CA PHE A 102 -25.61 -2.84 24.55
C PHE A 102 -26.20 -1.47 24.29
N ARG A 103 -27.51 -1.38 24.02
CA ARG A 103 -28.20 -0.10 23.88
C ARG A 103 -28.12 0.74 25.16
N ARG A 104 -28.35 0.15 26.35
CA ARG A 104 -28.24 0.84 27.64
C ARG A 104 -26.83 1.37 27.90
N LYS A 105 -25.81 0.65 27.42
CA LYS A 105 -24.39 0.97 27.57
C LYS A 105 -23.83 1.81 26.42
N GLY A 106 -24.67 2.28 25.50
CA GLY A 106 -24.28 3.16 24.39
C GLY A 106 -23.53 2.47 23.26
N ILE A 107 -23.59 1.14 23.17
CA ILE A 107 -23.02 0.35 22.07
C ILE A 107 -24.09 0.23 20.96
N PRO A 108 -23.81 0.71 19.73
CA PRO A 108 -24.80 0.79 18.65
C PRO A 108 -25.01 -0.57 17.98
N MET A 109 -25.56 -1.54 18.71
CA MET A 109 -25.96 -2.84 18.20
C MET A 109 -27.38 -3.17 18.63
N ASP A 110 -28.25 -3.41 17.64
CA ASP A 110 -29.58 -3.97 17.86
C ASP A 110 -29.58 -5.49 17.70
N ALA A 111 -30.70 -6.13 18.01
CA ALA A 111 -30.82 -7.58 17.96
C ALA A 111 -30.63 -8.14 16.55
N SER A 112 -31.09 -7.43 15.51
CA SER A 112 -30.90 -7.80 14.11
C SER A 112 -29.43 -7.77 13.69
N SER A 113 -28.71 -6.70 14.02
CA SER A 113 -27.28 -6.55 13.70
C SER A 113 -26.44 -7.55 14.48
N LEU A 114 -26.81 -7.83 15.72
CA LEU A 114 -26.19 -8.85 16.54
C LEU A 114 -26.42 -10.25 15.97
N ALA A 115 -27.65 -10.56 15.52
CA ALA A 115 -27.96 -11.83 14.87
C ALA A 115 -27.13 -12.01 13.58
N GLU A 116 -27.06 -10.98 12.74
CA GLU A 116 -26.26 -10.99 11.51
C GLU A 116 -24.76 -11.16 11.80
N ALA A 117 -24.23 -10.48 12.83
CA ALA A 117 -22.84 -10.61 13.25
C ALA A 117 -22.51 -12.02 13.76
N VAL A 118 -23.45 -12.65 14.49
CA VAL A 118 -23.33 -14.03 14.97
C VAL A 118 -23.38 -15.00 13.79
N GLU A 119 -24.32 -14.83 12.87
CA GLU A 119 -24.50 -15.68 11.68
C GLU A 119 -23.27 -15.65 10.77
N LYS A 120 -22.71 -14.46 10.50
CA LYS A 120 -21.47 -14.31 9.70
C LYS A 120 -20.26 -15.01 10.31
N GLN A 121 -20.19 -15.06 11.63
CA GLN A 121 -19.11 -15.72 12.37
C GLN A 121 -19.43 -17.18 12.72
N TYR A 122 -20.62 -17.67 12.38
CA TYR A 122 -21.09 -19.00 12.74
C TYR A 122 -20.41 -20.07 11.89
N VAL A 123 -19.26 -20.54 12.36
CA VAL A 123 -18.58 -21.70 11.78
C VAL A 123 -19.02 -22.99 12.48
N ALA A 124 -19.24 -22.93 13.79
CA ALA A 124 -19.69 -24.05 14.60
C ALA A 124 -20.41 -23.56 15.87
N PRO A 125 -21.35 -24.33 16.44
CA PRO A 125 -22.15 -23.93 17.61
C PRO A 125 -21.34 -23.54 18.85
N TYR A 126 -20.11 -24.05 18.92
CA TYR A 126 -19.23 -24.01 20.09
C TYR A 126 -18.01 -23.09 19.89
N ARG A 127 -17.91 -22.38 18.76
CA ARG A 127 -16.88 -21.35 18.56
C ARG A 127 -17.46 -20.04 19.04
N ALA A 128 -16.79 -19.40 19.99
CA ALA A 128 -17.24 -18.11 20.48
C ALA A 128 -17.13 -17.06 19.39
N VAL A 129 -18.17 -16.24 19.26
CA VAL A 129 -18.27 -15.16 18.28
C VAL A 129 -18.13 -13.83 19.00
N SER A 130 -17.43 -12.88 18.37
CA SER A 130 -17.34 -11.52 18.89
C SER A 130 -18.69 -10.85 18.72
N VAL A 131 -19.32 -10.49 19.84
CA VAL A 131 -20.57 -9.75 19.86
C VAL A 131 -20.28 -8.26 19.89
N ALA A 132 -19.36 -7.78 20.74
CA ALA A 132 -18.92 -6.40 20.74
C ALA A 132 -17.41 -6.33 20.61
N SER A 133 -16.91 -5.31 19.91
CA SER A 133 -15.52 -5.20 19.48
C SER A 133 -14.97 -3.82 19.81
N ASN A 134 -13.64 -3.72 19.95
CA ASN A 134 -12.93 -2.44 20.13
C ASN A 134 -13.27 -1.71 21.45
N LEU A 135 -13.44 -2.45 22.54
CA LEU A 135 -13.78 -1.87 23.83
C LEU A 135 -12.54 -1.58 24.66
N THR A 136 -12.57 -0.46 25.36
CA THR A 136 -11.58 -0.12 26.40
C THR A 136 -11.76 -1.00 27.63
N LEU A 137 -10.73 -1.10 28.48
CA LEU A 137 -10.82 -1.82 29.75
C LEU A 137 -11.97 -1.31 30.62
N ALA A 138 -12.19 0.01 30.64
CA ALA A 138 -13.28 0.63 31.41
C ALA A 138 -14.66 0.20 30.89
N GLN A 139 -14.87 0.20 29.56
CA GLN A 139 -16.13 -0.24 28.96
C GLN A 139 -16.41 -1.72 29.21
N VAL A 140 -15.38 -2.57 29.10
CA VAL A 140 -15.53 -3.99 29.39
C VAL A 140 -15.77 -4.25 30.87
N ALA A 141 -15.07 -3.56 31.77
CA ALA A 141 -15.33 -3.69 33.21
C ALA A 141 -16.77 -3.31 33.56
N ASP A 142 -17.30 -2.24 32.95
CA ASP A 142 -18.68 -1.81 33.14
C ASP A 142 -19.72 -2.80 32.56
N LEU A 143 -19.42 -3.42 31.41
CA LEU A 143 -20.26 -4.49 30.84
C LEU A 143 -20.24 -5.76 31.69
N MET A 144 -19.06 -6.19 32.14
CA MET A 144 -18.88 -7.44 32.89
C MET A 144 -19.32 -7.33 34.36
N GLY A 145 -19.57 -6.11 34.84
CA GLY A 145 -20.17 -5.85 36.16
C GLY A 145 -21.63 -6.28 36.26
N GLU A 146 -22.33 -6.46 35.14
CA GLU A 146 -23.74 -6.85 35.08
C GLU A 146 -23.89 -8.35 35.35
N GLU A 147 -24.35 -8.70 36.56
CA GLU A 147 -24.42 -10.09 37.03
C GLU A 147 -25.30 -10.99 36.16
N GLU A 148 -26.34 -10.41 35.55
CA GLU A 148 -27.27 -11.06 34.61
C GLU A 148 -26.56 -11.71 33.40
N PHE A 149 -25.39 -11.20 33.01
CA PHE A 149 -24.65 -11.63 31.81
C PHE A 149 -23.41 -12.47 32.14
N ARG A 150 -23.15 -12.77 33.43
CA ARG A 150 -22.06 -13.67 33.84
C ARG A 150 -22.29 -15.06 33.25
N GLY A 151 -21.30 -15.53 32.48
CA GLY A 151 -21.35 -16.83 31.82
C GLY A 151 -22.02 -16.83 30.44
N LEU A 152 -22.73 -15.76 30.07
CA LEU A 152 -23.23 -15.54 28.70
C LEU A 152 -22.21 -14.77 27.85
N LEU A 153 -21.64 -13.71 28.43
CA LEU A 153 -20.63 -12.87 27.80
C LEU A 153 -19.29 -13.05 28.52
N PHE A 154 -18.18 -12.97 27.77
CA PHE A 154 -16.85 -12.97 28.36
C PHE A 154 -15.89 -12.07 27.59
N PRO A 155 -14.97 -11.40 28.30
CA PRO A 155 -14.01 -10.50 27.67
C PRO A 155 -12.85 -11.28 27.06
N PHE A 156 -12.36 -10.81 25.92
CA PHE A 156 -11.23 -11.40 25.22
C PHE A 156 -10.26 -10.28 24.81
N PRO A 157 -9.01 -10.27 25.32
CA PRO A 157 -8.04 -9.27 24.93
C PRO A 157 -7.60 -9.48 23.48
N VAL A 158 -7.54 -8.38 22.72
CA VAL A 158 -7.14 -8.39 21.30
C VAL A 158 -6.14 -7.27 21.06
N TRP A 159 -5.07 -7.57 20.33
CA TRP A 159 -4.17 -6.55 19.80
C TRP A 159 -4.81 -5.89 18.58
N ARG A 160 -5.05 -4.58 18.64
CA ARG A 160 -5.52 -3.80 17.50
C ARG A 160 -4.44 -2.88 16.98
N ARG A 161 -4.32 -2.84 15.66
CA ARG A 161 -3.42 -1.92 14.97
C ARG A 161 -4.01 -0.51 14.99
N VAL A 162 -3.18 0.48 15.29
CA VAL A 162 -3.55 1.90 15.39
C VAL A 162 -2.50 2.73 14.69
N TYR A 163 -2.92 3.76 13.98
CA TYR A 163 -2.07 4.70 13.26
C TYR A 163 -2.16 6.07 13.92
N PRO A 164 -1.25 6.44 14.83
CA PRO A 164 -1.33 7.70 15.57
C PRO A 164 -1.24 8.94 14.68
N ALA A 165 -0.51 8.84 13.57
CA ALA A 165 -0.40 9.92 12.58
C ALA A 165 -1.56 9.94 11.57
N GLY A 166 -2.51 8.99 11.67
CA GLY A 166 -3.75 8.96 10.91
C GLY A 166 -3.56 9.16 9.40
N ASP A 167 -4.28 10.15 8.89
CA ASP A 167 -4.38 10.48 7.47
C ASP A 167 -3.08 11.04 6.85
N LEU A 168 -2.16 11.58 7.66
CA LEU A 168 -0.86 12.11 7.20
C LEU A 168 0.03 11.06 6.54
N VAL A 169 -0.13 9.79 6.94
CA VAL A 169 0.72 8.67 6.52
C VAL A 169 -0.06 7.53 5.89
N ALA A 170 -1.36 7.70 5.64
CA ALA A 170 -2.24 6.63 5.16
C ALA A 170 -1.75 5.94 3.89
N HIS A 171 -1.26 6.70 2.90
CA HIS A 171 -0.74 6.11 1.65
C HIS A 171 0.67 5.55 1.76
N VAL A 172 1.42 5.91 2.82
CA VAL A 172 2.78 5.40 3.08
C VAL A 172 2.67 4.12 3.88
N VAL A 173 2.12 4.22 5.09
CA VAL A 173 2.01 3.11 6.03
C VAL A 173 0.99 2.09 5.53
N GLY A 174 -0.12 2.58 5.00
CA GLY A 174 -1.25 1.73 4.63
C GLY A 174 -2.12 1.38 5.83
N TYR A 175 -2.89 0.30 5.67
CA TYR A 175 -3.70 -0.26 6.74
C TYR A 175 -3.70 -1.78 6.69
N VAL A 176 -4.17 -2.39 7.78
CA VAL A 176 -4.40 -3.82 7.88
C VAL A 176 -5.91 -4.09 7.87
N GLY A 177 -6.31 -5.24 7.37
CA GLY A 177 -7.70 -5.68 7.37
C GLY A 177 -7.80 -7.20 7.42
N GLU A 178 -9.01 -7.71 7.68
CA GLU A 178 -9.26 -9.15 7.67
C GLU A 178 -8.92 -9.74 6.30
N VAL A 179 -8.24 -10.88 6.29
CA VAL A 179 -7.89 -11.60 5.08
C VAL A 179 -9.15 -12.06 4.36
N THR A 180 -9.27 -11.75 3.07
CA THR A 180 -10.42 -12.20 2.28
C THR A 180 -10.24 -13.64 1.83
N LYS A 181 -11.31 -14.26 1.35
CA LYS A 181 -11.23 -15.64 0.83
C LYS A 181 -10.31 -15.71 -0.39
N GLU A 182 -10.37 -14.71 -1.26
CA GLU A 182 -9.55 -14.60 -2.47
C GLU A 182 -8.07 -14.42 -2.09
N GLU A 183 -7.76 -13.59 -1.09
CA GLU A 183 -6.39 -13.43 -0.60
C GLU A 183 -5.83 -14.72 0.03
N LEU A 184 -6.66 -15.48 0.77
CA LEU A 184 -6.24 -16.78 1.31
C LEU A 184 -5.92 -17.78 0.19
N GLU A 185 -6.72 -17.77 -0.88
CA GLU A 185 -6.49 -18.62 -2.06
C GLU A 185 -5.23 -18.18 -2.84
N GLU A 186 -4.96 -16.88 -2.95
CA GLU A 186 -3.78 -16.35 -3.64
C GLU A 186 -2.48 -16.52 -2.84
N LEU A 187 -2.51 -16.38 -1.52
CA LEU A 187 -1.34 -16.48 -0.67
C LEU A 187 -0.78 -17.92 -0.63
N GLU A 188 -1.65 -18.92 -0.71
CA GLU A 188 -1.35 -20.35 -0.50
C GLU A 188 -0.48 -20.63 0.75
N ASP A 189 -0.50 -19.72 1.73
CA ASP A 189 0.33 -19.77 2.93
C ASP A 189 -0.46 -20.41 4.08
N PRO A 190 -0.09 -21.63 4.52
CA PRO A 190 -0.83 -22.36 5.54
C PRO A 190 -0.81 -21.66 6.91
N ARG A 191 0.02 -20.63 7.08
CA ARG A 191 0.04 -19.81 8.29
C ARG A 191 -1.17 -18.88 8.36
N TYR A 192 -1.86 -18.56 7.27
CA TYR A 192 -3.06 -17.73 7.30
C TYR A 192 -4.34 -18.57 7.37
N GLN A 193 -5.32 -18.07 8.13
CA GLN A 193 -6.66 -18.62 8.21
C GLN A 193 -7.68 -17.49 8.20
N GLY A 194 -8.94 -17.81 7.88
CA GLY A 194 -10.05 -16.84 7.94
C GLY A 194 -10.15 -16.21 9.33
N GLY A 195 -10.31 -14.89 9.37
CA GLY A 195 -10.25 -14.08 10.59
C GLY A 195 -8.87 -13.52 10.92
N ASP A 196 -7.80 -13.96 10.25
CA ASP A 196 -6.48 -13.35 10.40
C ASP A 196 -6.47 -11.96 9.73
N VAL A 197 -5.60 -11.08 10.24
CA VAL A 197 -5.42 -9.71 9.75
C VAL A 197 -4.13 -9.62 8.94
N ILE A 198 -4.20 -9.00 7.76
CA ILE A 198 -3.10 -8.83 6.82
C ILE A 198 -2.97 -7.36 6.39
N GLY A 199 -1.77 -6.89 6.11
CA GLY A 199 -1.53 -5.61 5.45
C GLY A 199 -2.18 -5.54 4.07
N LYS A 200 -3.01 -4.52 3.83
CA LYS A 200 -3.79 -4.35 2.58
C LYS A 200 -3.09 -3.47 1.55
N ASN A 201 -2.30 -2.51 2.00
CA ASN A 201 -1.50 -1.64 1.15
C ASN A 201 -0.34 -1.04 1.94
N GLY A 202 0.46 -0.20 1.27
CA GLY A 202 1.54 0.55 1.91
C GLY A 202 2.67 -0.33 2.43
N ILE A 203 3.37 0.16 3.45
CA ILE A 203 4.40 -0.57 4.20
C ILE A 203 3.80 -1.78 4.92
N GLU A 204 2.57 -1.71 5.43
CA GLU A 204 1.90 -2.84 6.08
C GLU A 204 1.83 -4.07 5.15
N ALA A 205 1.45 -3.88 3.88
CA ALA A 205 1.40 -4.97 2.90
C ALA A 205 2.78 -5.36 2.39
N TRP A 206 3.65 -4.38 2.09
CA TRP A 206 4.96 -4.67 1.52
C TRP A 206 5.86 -5.47 2.48
N TYR A 207 5.86 -5.09 3.76
CA TYR A 207 6.65 -5.72 4.81
C TYR A 207 5.82 -6.66 5.69
N GLU A 208 4.70 -7.19 5.18
CA GLU A 208 3.78 -8.07 5.93
C GLU A 208 4.50 -9.23 6.62
N GLN A 209 5.42 -9.89 5.91
CA GLN A 209 6.14 -11.07 6.43
C GLN A 209 7.04 -10.72 7.63
N GLU A 210 7.56 -9.50 7.69
CA GLU A 210 8.39 -9.03 8.79
C GLU A 210 7.52 -8.52 9.94
N LEU A 211 6.47 -7.77 9.61
CA LEU A 211 5.59 -7.11 10.56
C LEU A 211 4.63 -8.07 11.27
N ARG A 212 4.20 -9.16 10.63
CA ARG A 212 3.16 -10.03 11.19
C ARG A 212 3.56 -10.69 12.50
N GLY A 213 4.80 -11.17 12.61
CA GLY A 213 5.22 -12.05 13.70
C GLY A 213 4.72 -13.48 13.54
N GLU A 214 4.89 -14.29 14.58
CA GLU A 214 4.54 -15.73 14.57
C GLU A 214 3.36 -16.00 15.50
N VAL A 215 2.40 -16.77 14.99
CA VAL A 215 1.17 -17.10 15.70
C VAL A 215 1.46 -18.05 16.85
N GLY A 216 0.98 -17.70 18.04
CA GLY A 216 0.98 -18.57 19.21
C GLY A 216 -0.24 -19.46 19.23
N GLU A 217 -0.25 -20.47 20.10
CA GLU A 217 -1.31 -21.47 20.16
C GLU A 217 -1.62 -21.88 21.61
N ASP A 218 -2.90 -21.84 21.96
CA ASP A 218 -3.45 -22.39 23.19
C ASP A 218 -4.17 -23.71 22.88
N ALA A 219 -3.62 -24.84 23.31
CA ALA A 219 -4.36 -26.09 23.31
C ALA A 219 -5.20 -26.17 24.58
N VAL A 220 -6.52 -26.07 24.44
CA VAL A 220 -7.48 -26.17 25.53
C VAL A 220 -8.29 -27.45 25.44
N GLU A 221 -8.45 -28.11 26.57
CA GLU A 221 -9.39 -29.21 26.71
C GLU A 221 -10.79 -28.64 26.85
N VAL A 222 -11.76 -29.16 26.09
CA VAL A 222 -13.16 -28.73 26.15
C VAL A 222 -14.11 -29.84 26.58
N ASP A 223 -15.21 -29.46 27.24
CA ASP A 223 -16.31 -30.38 27.53
C ASP A 223 -17.17 -30.67 26.28
N ALA A 224 -18.14 -31.58 26.38
CA ALA A 224 -19.07 -31.91 25.30
C ALA A 224 -19.93 -30.72 24.82
N ARG A 225 -19.94 -29.60 25.56
CA ARG A 225 -20.61 -28.34 25.19
C ARG A 225 -19.63 -27.31 24.63
N GLY A 226 -18.34 -27.64 24.53
CA GLY A 226 -17.29 -26.79 23.99
C GLY A 226 -16.69 -25.78 24.96
N ARG A 227 -17.02 -25.86 26.26
CA ARG A 227 -16.48 -24.94 27.28
C ARG A 227 -15.07 -25.37 27.66
N LYS A 228 -14.17 -24.38 27.79
CA LYS A 228 -12.79 -24.57 28.25
C LYS A 228 -12.81 -25.20 29.65
N LEU A 229 -12.25 -26.40 29.77
CA LEU A 229 -12.03 -27.11 31.03
C LEU A 229 -10.63 -26.83 31.58
N LYS A 230 -9.61 -26.98 30.73
CA LYS A 230 -8.21 -26.94 31.16
C LYS A 230 -7.28 -26.52 30.02
N ASP A 231 -6.24 -25.77 30.36
CA ASP A 231 -5.11 -25.52 29.46
C ASP A 231 -4.19 -26.76 29.40
N VAL A 232 -3.92 -27.25 28.19
CA VAL A 232 -3.10 -28.44 27.92
C VAL A 232 -1.69 -28.04 27.52
N SER A 233 -1.57 -27.09 26.59
CA SER A 233 -0.29 -26.49 26.20
C SER A 233 -0.50 -25.05 25.76
N HIS A 234 0.52 -24.23 25.96
CA HIS A 234 0.54 -22.83 25.57
C HIS A 234 1.85 -22.55 24.84
N VAL A 235 1.74 -21.98 23.64
CA VAL A 235 2.84 -21.45 22.84
C VAL A 235 2.64 -19.95 22.73
N GLU A 236 3.54 -19.19 23.35
CA GLU A 236 3.50 -17.73 23.31
C GLU A 236 3.70 -17.23 21.85
N PRO A 237 2.87 -16.29 21.37
CA PRO A 237 3.07 -15.66 20.08
C PRO A 237 4.35 -14.81 20.05
N VAL A 238 5.08 -14.86 18.93
CA VAL A 238 6.28 -14.05 18.74
C VAL A 238 5.92 -12.74 18.06
N ARG A 239 6.31 -11.62 18.66
CA ARG A 239 6.11 -10.27 18.10
C ARG A 239 6.81 -10.12 16.74
N GLY A 240 6.16 -9.44 15.80
CA GLY A 240 6.78 -9.07 14.52
C GLY A 240 7.95 -8.08 14.65
N LYS A 241 8.79 -8.00 13.62
CA LYS A 241 9.95 -7.12 13.58
C LYS A 241 9.54 -5.67 13.36
N ASP A 242 10.14 -4.76 14.11
CA ASP A 242 9.90 -3.32 13.95
C ASP A 242 10.55 -2.82 12.65
N VAL A 243 9.89 -1.89 11.97
CA VAL A 243 10.38 -1.27 10.73
C VAL A 243 10.57 0.22 10.98
N THR A 244 11.75 0.73 10.68
CA THR A 244 12.05 2.16 10.75
C THR A 244 12.10 2.73 9.34
N LEU A 245 11.31 3.77 9.09
CA LEU A 245 11.23 4.42 7.78
C LEU A 245 12.23 5.57 7.66
N THR A 246 12.57 5.94 6.42
CA THR A 246 13.34 7.14 6.07
C THR A 246 12.50 8.42 6.11
N LEU A 247 11.17 8.27 6.24
CA LEU A 247 10.19 9.34 6.28
C LEU A 247 10.47 10.32 7.43
N ASP A 248 10.35 11.62 7.18
CA ASP A 248 10.36 12.64 8.22
C ASP A 248 8.92 13.11 8.48
N LEU A 249 8.37 12.79 9.66
CA LEU A 249 6.97 13.11 9.95
C LEU A 249 6.71 14.63 9.99
N GLY A 250 7.69 15.44 10.36
CA GLY A 250 7.58 16.90 10.34
C GLY A 250 7.46 17.45 8.93
N ALA A 251 8.31 16.97 8.02
CA ALA A 251 8.25 17.32 6.60
C ALA A 251 6.97 16.79 5.92
N GLN A 252 6.52 15.58 6.30
CA GLN A 252 5.26 14.99 5.83
C GLN A 252 4.05 15.84 6.25
N ARG A 253 4.03 16.33 7.51
CA ARG A 253 2.99 17.24 7.99
C ARG A 253 2.98 18.58 7.23
N LEU A 254 4.15 19.17 7.00
CA LEU A 254 4.26 20.37 6.19
C LEU A 254 3.70 20.13 4.77
N ALA A 255 4.01 18.99 4.15
CA ALA A 255 3.47 18.65 2.85
C ALA A 255 1.93 18.54 2.86
N ALA A 256 1.35 17.99 3.92
CA ALA A 256 -0.10 17.94 4.10
C ALA A 256 -0.74 19.32 4.23
N GLU A 257 -0.14 20.21 5.03
CA GLU A 257 -0.61 21.59 5.21
C GLU A 257 -0.56 22.36 3.88
N LEU A 258 0.54 22.22 3.13
CA LEU A 258 0.74 22.87 1.83
C LEU A 258 -0.22 22.38 0.74
N MET A 259 -0.58 21.11 0.77
CA MET A 259 -1.46 20.46 -0.21
C MET A 259 -2.94 20.48 0.23
N SER A 260 -3.28 21.12 1.35
CA SER A 260 -4.64 21.19 1.85
C SER A 260 -5.60 21.80 0.82
N GLY A 261 -6.73 21.13 0.59
CA GLY A 261 -7.72 21.52 -0.42
C GLY A 261 -7.29 21.32 -1.88
N GLN A 262 -6.09 20.77 -2.13
CA GLN A 262 -5.57 20.51 -3.47
C GLN A 262 -5.54 19.01 -3.75
N ARG A 263 -5.81 18.61 -4.99
CA ARG A 263 -5.61 17.22 -5.45
C ARG A 263 -4.24 17.08 -6.07
N GLY A 264 -3.50 16.03 -5.73
CA GLY A 264 -2.15 15.84 -6.28
C GLY A 264 -1.22 15.07 -5.37
N ALA A 265 0.08 15.26 -5.56
CA ALA A 265 1.12 14.65 -4.74
C ALA A 265 2.29 15.60 -4.55
N LEU A 266 2.94 15.50 -3.38
CA LEU A 266 4.17 16.20 -3.04
C LEU A 266 5.11 15.20 -2.38
N ILE A 267 6.24 14.96 -3.04
CA ILE A 267 7.21 13.96 -2.61
C ILE A 267 8.61 14.53 -2.61
N ALA A 268 9.45 14.04 -1.70
CA ALA A 268 10.84 14.45 -1.56
C ALA A 268 11.73 13.26 -1.18
N MET A 269 12.94 13.22 -1.73
CA MET A 269 13.93 12.19 -1.41
C MET A 269 15.35 12.75 -1.36
N ASP A 270 16.22 12.07 -0.62
CA ASP A 270 17.65 12.32 -0.65
C ASP A 270 18.24 11.80 -1.98
N VAL A 271 19.00 12.64 -2.67
CA VAL A 271 19.54 12.32 -4.01
C VAL A 271 20.70 11.36 -3.95
N ARG A 272 21.31 11.18 -2.78
CA ARG A 272 22.53 10.38 -2.60
C ARG A 272 22.22 8.89 -2.53
N ASP A 273 21.18 8.54 -1.79
CA ASP A 273 20.85 7.14 -1.50
C ASP A 273 19.46 6.70 -1.98
N GLY A 274 18.56 7.64 -2.28
CA GLY A 274 17.16 7.37 -2.60
C GLY A 274 16.23 7.34 -1.38
N SER A 275 16.70 7.69 -0.18
CA SER A 275 15.90 7.78 1.04
C SER A 275 14.70 8.73 0.85
N VAL A 276 13.47 8.20 0.84
CA VAL A 276 12.26 9.01 0.69
C VAL A 276 11.94 9.69 2.02
N LYS A 277 11.94 11.03 2.02
CA LYS A 277 11.67 11.85 3.23
C LYS A 277 10.21 12.28 3.33
N VAL A 278 9.55 12.47 2.18
CA VAL A 278 8.14 12.85 2.08
C VAL A 278 7.51 12.03 0.96
N LEU A 279 6.37 11.41 1.23
CA LEU A 279 5.52 10.77 0.23
C LEU A 279 4.07 11.10 0.55
N PHE A 280 3.63 12.28 0.13
CA PHE A 280 2.29 12.78 0.43
C PHE A 280 1.39 12.77 -0.81
N SER A 281 0.17 12.26 -0.66
CA SER A 281 -0.87 12.21 -1.68
C SER A 281 -2.14 12.84 -1.14
N SER A 282 -2.78 13.70 -1.94
CA SER A 282 -3.96 14.46 -1.55
C SER A 282 -5.09 14.29 -2.56
N PRO A 283 -6.36 14.14 -2.13
CA PRO A 283 -6.80 14.01 -0.73
C PRO A 283 -6.38 12.67 -0.11
N THR A 284 -6.49 12.60 1.21
CA THR A 284 -6.15 11.43 2.03
C THR A 284 -7.39 10.87 2.76
N PHE A 285 -7.20 9.82 3.55
CA PHE A 285 -8.22 9.13 4.34
C PHE A 285 -7.63 8.66 5.68
N ASP A 286 -8.46 8.45 6.70
CA ASP A 286 -8.01 7.86 7.96
C ASP A 286 -7.96 6.32 7.83
N PRO A 287 -6.80 5.67 8.05
CA PRO A 287 -6.68 4.21 7.99
C PRO A 287 -7.28 3.49 9.21
N ASN A 288 -7.52 4.18 10.33
CA ASN A 288 -7.95 3.53 11.57
C ASN A 288 -9.34 2.86 11.46
N PRO A 289 -10.39 3.49 10.91
CA PRO A 289 -11.70 2.83 10.72
C PRO A 289 -11.61 1.56 9.87
N LEU A 290 -10.72 1.53 8.87
CA LEU A 290 -10.52 0.37 8.00
C LEU A 290 -9.95 -0.84 8.74
N THR A 291 -9.21 -0.60 9.82
CA THR A 291 -8.61 -1.63 10.66
C THR A 291 -9.55 -2.13 11.75
N TRP A 292 -10.41 -1.27 12.29
CA TRP A 292 -11.27 -1.63 13.43
C TRP A 292 -12.65 -2.15 13.04
N GLY A 293 -13.06 -1.92 11.79
CA GLY A 293 -14.38 -2.21 11.26
C GLY A 293 -15.05 -0.93 10.77
N ILE A 294 -15.11 -0.78 9.45
CA ILE A 294 -15.75 0.36 8.78
C ILE A 294 -17.19 0.01 8.39
N SER A 295 -18.11 0.95 8.54
CA SER A 295 -19.49 0.72 8.11
C SER A 295 -19.58 0.63 6.58
N ALA A 296 -20.56 -0.11 6.06
CA ALA A 296 -20.79 -0.20 4.61
C ALA A 296 -21.06 1.18 3.97
N LYS A 297 -21.60 2.13 4.73
CA LYS A 297 -21.85 3.50 4.28
C LYS A 297 -20.54 4.28 4.13
N GLU A 298 -19.66 4.25 5.13
CA GLU A 298 -18.36 4.93 5.10
C GLU A 298 -17.44 4.32 4.05
N TRP A 299 -17.41 2.99 3.93
CA TRP A 299 -16.66 2.29 2.89
C TRP A 299 -17.12 2.71 1.49
N ARG A 300 -18.44 2.75 1.27
CA ARG A 300 -19.00 3.19 -0.01
C ARG A 300 -18.67 4.66 -0.28
N ALA A 301 -18.72 5.53 0.73
CA ALA A 301 -18.34 6.93 0.60
C ALA A 301 -16.89 7.07 0.12
N LEU A 302 -15.94 6.35 0.74
CA LEU A 302 -14.53 6.36 0.33
C LEU A 302 -14.32 5.82 -1.10
N MET A 303 -14.98 4.73 -1.45
CA MET A 303 -14.79 4.06 -2.75
C MET A 303 -15.45 4.79 -3.92
N THR A 304 -16.54 5.50 -3.67
CA THR A 304 -17.29 6.26 -4.70
C THR A 304 -16.93 7.73 -4.75
N ASP A 305 -16.03 8.18 -3.87
CA ASP A 305 -15.57 9.57 -3.84
C ASP A 305 -14.93 9.95 -5.19
N ARG A 306 -15.42 11.05 -5.77
CA ARG A 306 -14.94 11.57 -7.06
C ARG A 306 -13.47 11.92 -7.03
N ASP A 307 -12.97 12.38 -5.88
CA ASP A 307 -11.59 12.81 -5.68
C ASP A 307 -10.65 11.65 -5.33
N ARG A 308 -11.16 10.42 -5.23
CA ARG A 308 -10.37 9.18 -5.07
C ARG A 308 -9.30 9.30 -3.96
N PRO A 309 -9.70 9.51 -2.69
CA PRO A 309 -8.76 9.71 -1.59
C PRO A 309 -7.88 8.49 -1.32
N MET A 310 -8.33 7.28 -1.65
CA MET A 310 -7.51 6.06 -1.45
C MET A 310 -6.41 5.87 -2.50
N MET A 311 -6.42 6.63 -3.61
CA MET A 311 -5.41 6.52 -4.65
C MET A 311 -4.10 7.19 -4.21
N ASN A 312 -3.02 6.43 -4.17
CA ASN A 312 -1.69 6.98 -3.94
C ASN A 312 -1.16 7.65 -5.22
N ARG A 313 -1.38 8.96 -5.35
CA ARG A 313 -1.00 9.74 -6.53
C ARG A 313 0.50 9.81 -6.76
N ALA A 314 1.31 9.66 -5.71
CA ALA A 314 2.77 9.73 -5.80
C ALA A 314 3.38 8.60 -6.63
N VAL A 315 2.83 7.38 -6.52
CA VAL A 315 3.38 6.16 -7.16
C VAL A 315 2.43 5.52 -8.16
N SER A 316 1.11 5.70 -8.01
CA SER A 316 0.09 5.12 -8.90
C SER A 316 -0.48 6.13 -9.89
N GLY A 317 -0.45 7.43 -9.57
CA GLY A 317 -0.92 8.49 -10.45
C GLY A 317 -0.04 8.60 -11.69
N THR A 318 -0.62 8.47 -12.88
CA THR A 318 0.12 8.60 -14.15
C THR A 318 -0.39 9.82 -14.91
N TYR A 319 0.52 10.72 -15.26
CA TYR A 319 0.17 12.00 -15.88
C TYR A 319 1.16 12.34 -16.99
N PRO A 320 0.77 13.19 -17.96
CA PRO A 320 1.74 13.78 -18.86
C PRO A 320 2.75 14.59 -18.05
N PRO A 321 4.07 14.31 -18.15
CA PRO A 321 5.10 15.06 -17.42
C PRO A 321 5.29 16.49 -17.97
N ALA A 322 4.81 16.75 -19.18
CA ALA A 322 4.94 18.03 -19.88
C ALA A 322 6.39 18.54 -19.85
N SER A 323 6.58 19.86 -19.66
CA SER A 323 7.91 20.48 -19.74
C SER A 323 8.94 19.96 -18.72
N THR A 324 8.55 19.18 -17.71
CA THR A 324 9.52 18.49 -16.84
C THR A 324 10.32 17.42 -17.61
N PHE A 325 9.75 16.85 -18.68
CA PHE A 325 10.38 15.84 -19.53
C PHE A 325 11.44 16.42 -20.48
N LYS A 326 11.47 17.74 -20.71
CA LYS A 326 12.44 18.38 -21.61
C LYS A 326 13.89 18.11 -21.23
N VAL A 327 14.17 17.82 -19.95
CA VAL A 327 15.52 17.38 -19.50
C VAL A 327 15.92 16.03 -20.10
N VAL A 328 14.98 15.11 -20.29
CA VAL A 328 15.22 13.81 -20.94
C VAL A 328 15.56 14.03 -22.40
N THR A 329 14.77 14.84 -23.11
CA THR A 329 15.04 15.22 -24.51
C THR A 329 16.39 15.94 -24.65
N ALA A 330 16.72 16.83 -23.71
CA ALA A 330 17.98 17.57 -23.70
C ALA A 330 19.20 16.66 -23.50
N ILE A 331 19.18 15.79 -22.48
CA ILE A 331 20.26 14.82 -22.21
C ILE A 331 20.41 13.92 -23.43
N ALA A 332 19.33 13.33 -23.92
CA ALA A 332 19.38 12.43 -25.07
C ALA A 332 19.99 13.10 -26.32
N ALA A 333 19.61 14.35 -26.61
CA ALA A 333 20.13 15.07 -27.77
C ALA A 333 21.59 15.47 -27.62
N LEU A 334 22.01 15.84 -26.41
CA LEU A 334 23.39 16.23 -26.12
C LEU A 334 24.33 15.01 -26.19
N GLU A 335 23.91 13.89 -25.59
CA GLU A 335 24.72 12.67 -25.50
C GLU A 335 24.78 11.88 -26.82
N GLU A 336 23.74 11.96 -27.65
CA GLU A 336 23.77 11.41 -29.01
C GLU A 336 24.47 12.35 -30.01
N GLY A 337 25.03 13.48 -29.54
CA GLY A 337 25.77 14.45 -30.36
C GLY A 337 24.90 15.21 -31.38
N VAL A 338 23.57 15.18 -31.21
CA VAL A 338 22.61 15.87 -32.09
C VAL A 338 22.64 17.37 -31.89
N ILE A 339 22.94 17.81 -30.67
CA ILE A 339 23.14 19.22 -30.31
C ILE A 339 24.44 19.40 -29.53
N SER A 340 24.90 20.66 -29.51
CA SER A 340 25.96 21.16 -28.64
C SER A 340 25.42 22.31 -27.79
N ARG A 341 26.20 22.80 -26.82
CA ARG A 341 25.83 23.98 -26.02
C ARG A 341 25.65 25.26 -26.86
N SER A 342 26.28 25.33 -28.02
CA SER A 342 26.20 26.45 -28.97
C SER A 342 25.13 26.26 -30.04
N THR A 343 24.45 25.10 -30.09
CA THR A 343 23.36 24.88 -31.04
C THR A 343 22.18 25.79 -30.68
N THR A 344 21.73 26.59 -31.64
CA THR A 344 20.63 27.53 -31.44
C THR A 344 19.45 27.23 -32.36
N VAL A 345 18.23 27.50 -31.87
CA VAL A 345 16.99 27.45 -32.65
C VAL A 345 16.25 28.77 -32.50
N TYR A 346 15.78 29.35 -33.60
CA TYR A 346 14.93 30.54 -33.56
C TYR A 346 13.47 30.14 -33.29
N CYS A 347 12.88 30.73 -32.25
CA CYS A 347 11.50 30.51 -31.84
C CYS A 347 10.62 31.72 -32.20
N PRO A 348 9.86 31.67 -33.32
CA PRO A 348 8.87 32.68 -33.68
C PRO A 348 7.52 32.51 -32.95
N GLY A 349 7.46 31.64 -31.94
CA GLY A 349 6.22 31.33 -31.20
C GLY A 349 5.45 30.12 -31.75
N HIS A 350 5.90 29.53 -32.86
CA HIS A 350 5.33 28.34 -33.46
C HIS A 350 6.39 27.53 -34.22
N PHE A 351 6.07 26.27 -34.52
CA PHE A 351 6.88 25.34 -35.29
C PHE A 351 5.99 24.62 -36.31
N THR A 352 6.35 24.69 -37.59
CA THR A 352 5.56 24.07 -38.67
C THR A 352 6.25 22.80 -39.15
N LEU A 353 5.52 21.69 -39.14
CA LEU A 353 5.97 20.40 -39.67
C LEU A 353 4.95 19.89 -40.69
N GLY A 354 5.33 19.96 -41.97
CA GLY A 354 4.40 19.66 -43.07
C GLY A 354 3.25 20.66 -43.08
N ASN A 355 2.02 20.16 -42.96
CA ASN A 355 0.80 20.97 -42.94
C ASN A 355 0.26 21.27 -41.52
N ARG A 356 1.00 20.92 -40.46
CA ARG A 356 0.57 21.15 -39.07
C ARG A 356 1.48 22.17 -38.38
N THR A 357 0.87 23.05 -37.61
CA THR A 357 1.55 24.05 -36.79
C THR A 357 1.42 23.69 -35.32
N PHE A 358 2.55 23.64 -34.63
CA PHE A 358 2.68 23.40 -33.19
C PHE A 358 3.03 24.72 -32.52
N ASN A 359 2.19 25.18 -31.60
CA ASN A 359 2.41 26.46 -30.93
C ASN A 359 3.40 26.32 -29.77
N CYS A 360 4.16 27.38 -29.53
CA CYS A 360 4.85 27.58 -28.26
C CYS A 360 3.89 28.20 -27.25
N TRP A 361 4.15 27.98 -25.96
CA TRP A 361 3.41 28.64 -24.89
C TRP A 361 3.50 30.18 -24.96
N LYS A 362 4.63 30.72 -25.46
CA LYS A 362 4.81 32.15 -25.70
C LYS A 362 4.49 32.50 -27.15
N LYS A 363 3.32 33.09 -27.38
CA LYS A 363 2.82 33.45 -28.72
C LYS A 363 3.73 34.43 -29.48
N SER A 364 4.39 35.35 -28.79
CA SER A 364 5.34 36.30 -29.39
C SER A 364 6.71 35.69 -29.72
N GLY A 365 6.95 34.44 -29.32
CA GLY A 365 8.23 33.77 -29.48
C GLY A 365 9.27 34.13 -28.43
N HIS A 366 10.34 33.34 -28.41
CA HIS A 366 11.48 33.51 -27.52
C HIS A 366 12.69 34.14 -28.24
N GLY A 367 12.65 34.23 -29.57
CA GLY A 367 13.81 34.64 -30.36
C GLY A 367 14.80 33.48 -30.47
N THR A 368 16.10 33.77 -30.52
CA THR A 368 17.15 32.74 -30.65
C THR A 368 17.47 32.11 -29.30
N GLU A 369 17.20 30.81 -29.20
CA GLU A 369 17.35 30.00 -28.00
C GLU A 369 18.50 29.01 -28.16
N ASP A 370 19.42 28.98 -27.19
CA ASP A 370 20.37 27.88 -26.97
C ASP A 370 19.79 26.89 -25.93
N LEU A 371 20.47 25.78 -25.66
CA LEU A 371 19.99 24.78 -24.69
C LEU A 371 19.69 25.36 -23.30
N THR A 372 20.54 26.28 -22.81
CA THR A 372 20.39 26.85 -21.46
C THR A 372 19.18 27.77 -21.40
N ARG A 373 19.04 28.66 -22.39
CA ARG A 373 17.87 29.57 -22.49
C ARG A 373 16.59 28.79 -22.75
N ALA A 374 16.64 27.76 -23.59
CA ALA A 374 15.47 26.94 -23.91
C ALA A 374 14.94 26.20 -22.67
N LEU A 375 15.83 25.74 -21.78
CA LEU A 375 15.43 25.19 -20.48
C LEU A 375 14.85 26.28 -19.57
N ARG A 376 15.55 27.41 -19.41
CA ARG A 376 15.15 28.58 -18.60
C ARG A 376 13.74 29.08 -18.95
N ASP A 377 13.54 29.37 -20.22
CA ASP A 377 12.31 29.94 -20.78
C ASP A 377 11.30 28.84 -21.16
N SER A 378 11.67 27.57 -20.97
CA SER A 378 10.84 26.43 -21.28
C SER A 378 10.34 26.43 -22.75
N CYS A 379 11.16 26.89 -23.70
CA CYS A 379 10.78 27.10 -25.09
C CYS A 379 10.40 25.80 -25.80
N ASP A 380 9.12 25.64 -26.17
CA ASP A 380 8.66 24.41 -26.84
C ASP A 380 9.28 24.23 -28.23
N VAL A 381 9.42 25.31 -29.00
CA VAL A 381 9.92 25.26 -30.39
C VAL A 381 11.35 24.71 -30.47
N TYR A 382 12.22 25.09 -29.53
CA TYR A 382 13.55 24.51 -29.42
C TYR A 382 13.47 22.99 -29.26
N PHE A 383 12.64 22.51 -28.32
CA PHE A 383 12.49 21.07 -28.04
C PHE A 383 11.73 20.31 -29.14
N TYR A 384 10.79 20.94 -29.84
CA TYR A 384 10.16 20.38 -31.03
C TYR A 384 11.19 20.09 -32.11
N GLN A 385 12.05 21.07 -32.41
CA GLN A 385 13.09 20.94 -33.41
C GLN A 385 14.13 19.90 -33.01
N VAL A 386 14.59 19.94 -31.76
CA VAL A 386 15.55 18.96 -31.22
C VAL A 386 14.96 17.55 -31.20
N GLY A 387 13.70 17.38 -30.82
CA GLY A 387 13.01 16.10 -30.85
C GLY A 387 12.93 15.50 -32.25
N VAL A 388 12.67 16.34 -33.26
CA VAL A 388 12.68 15.90 -34.67
C VAL A 388 14.08 15.51 -35.13
N TRP A 389 15.13 16.25 -34.77
CA TRP A 389 16.52 15.90 -35.10
C TRP A 389 16.96 14.61 -34.39
N LEU A 390 16.61 14.46 -33.12
CA LEU A 390 16.93 13.29 -32.31
C LEU A 390 16.20 12.05 -32.83
N GLY A 391 14.93 12.17 -33.21
CA GLY A 391 14.10 11.05 -33.62
C GLY A 391 13.61 10.21 -32.44
N ILE A 392 12.49 9.52 -32.64
CA ILE A 392 11.77 8.85 -31.55
C ILE A 392 12.54 7.67 -30.94
N ASP A 393 13.25 6.87 -31.73
CA ASP A 393 13.91 5.66 -31.22
C ASP A 393 15.02 5.97 -30.22
N ARG A 394 15.85 7.01 -30.50
CA ARG A 394 16.87 7.49 -29.56
C ARG A 394 16.24 8.12 -28.32
N LEU A 395 15.17 8.89 -28.47
CA LEU A 395 14.45 9.47 -27.34
C LEU A 395 13.87 8.38 -26.41
N LEU A 396 13.28 7.32 -26.97
CA LEU A 396 12.76 6.19 -26.20
C LEU A 396 13.87 5.41 -25.50
N LYS A 397 15.01 5.19 -26.16
CA LYS A 397 16.20 4.55 -25.55
C LYS A 397 16.64 5.32 -24.31
N TRP A 398 16.81 6.63 -24.41
CA TRP A 398 17.23 7.47 -23.29
C TRP A 398 16.19 7.58 -22.18
N ALA A 399 14.91 7.73 -22.53
CA ALA A 399 13.83 7.73 -21.56
C ALA A 399 13.79 6.40 -20.77
N SER A 400 13.94 5.27 -21.45
CA SER A 400 14.02 3.95 -20.81
C SER A 400 15.27 3.81 -19.93
N LEU A 401 16.44 4.30 -20.37
CA LEU A 401 17.67 4.31 -19.56
C LEU A 401 17.50 5.09 -18.24
N LEU A 402 16.74 6.18 -18.28
CA LEU A 402 16.37 7.02 -17.14
C LEU A 402 15.20 6.45 -16.30
N GLY A 403 14.69 5.26 -16.63
CA GLY A 403 13.67 4.55 -15.85
C GLY A 403 12.22 4.90 -16.21
N VAL A 404 11.99 5.64 -17.30
CA VAL A 404 10.63 5.95 -17.78
C VAL A 404 9.97 4.68 -18.34
N GLY A 405 8.71 4.43 -17.97
CA GLY A 405 7.97 3.26 -18.44
C GLY A 405 8.24 1.99 -17.64
N SER A 406 9.03 2.07 -16.56
CA SER A 406 9.30 0.98 -15.62
C SER A 406 9.05 1.41 -14.19
N ARG A 407 8.64 0.46 -13.34
CA ARG A 407 8.59 0.65 -11.89
C ARG A 407 9.95 1.10 -11.35
N THR A 408 9.96 2.06 -10.42
CA THR A 408 11.20 2.59 -9.84
C THR A 408 11.86 1.60 -8.89
N GLY A 409 11.06 0.69 -8.30
CA GLY A 409 11.53 -0.29 -7.31
C GLY A 409 11.36 0.19 -5.87
N ILE A 410 10.60 1.26 -5.64
CA ILE A 410 10.21 1.68 -4.30
C ILE A 410 9.49 0.55 -3.56
N ASP A 411 9.82 0.40 -2.28
CA ASP A 411 9.35 -0.64 -1.37
C ASP A 411 7.94 -0.33 -0.84
N ILE A 412 7.02 -0.10 -1.77
CA ILE A 412 5.60 0.11 -1.48
C ILE A 412 4.72 -0.49 -2.57
N THR A 413 3.55 -0.98 -2.18
CA THR A 413 2.58 -1.56 -3.12
C THR A 413 1.95 -0.52 -4.05
N GLY A 414 1.46 -0.97 -5.21
CA GLY A 414 0.61 -0.14 -6.09
C GLY A 414 1.36 0.77 -7.06
N GLU A 415 2.67 0.61 -7.21
CA GLU A 415 3.45 1.40 -8.16
C GLU A 415 3.03 1.14 -9.62
N ALA A 416 2.68 2.21 -10.34
CA ALA A 416 2.41 2.18 -11.76
C ALA A 416 3.70 2.33 -12.57
N SER A 417 3.78 1.67 -13.73
CA SER A 417 4.94 1.77 -14.63
C SER A 417 4.95 3.06 -15.47
N GLY A 418 3.85 3.82 -15.51
CA GLY A 418 3.64 4.86 -16.52
C GLY A 418 3.43 4.27 -17.92
N ASN A 419 3.62 5.07 -18.96
CA ASN A 419 3.45 4.67 -20.35
C ASN A 419 4.55 5.27 -21.25
N LEU A 420 5.62 4.52 -21.51
CA LEU A 420 6.64 4.87 -22.50
C LEU A 420 6.18 4.41 -23.91
N ALA A 421 5.22 5.14 -24.47
CA ALA A 421 4.65 4.81 -25.77
C ALA A 421 5.60 5.07 -26.94
N GLY A 422 5.86 4.07 -27.77
CA GLY A 422 6.63 4.19 -29.01
C GLY A 422 5.91 3.68 -30.26
N PRO A 423 6.59 3.59 -31.42
CA PRO A 423 5.99 3.12 -32.67
C PRO A 423 5.31 1.75 -32.58
N LYS A 424 5.93 0.80 -31.87
CA LYS A 424 5.35 -0.54 -31.64
C LYS A 424 4.06 -0.47 -30.83
N TRP A 425 4.05 0.35 -29.77
CA TRP A 425 2.88 0.57 -28.92
C TRP A 425 1.72 1.18 -29.69
N LYS A 426 1.98 2.24 -30.47
CA LYS A 426 0.96 2.94 -31.25
C LYS A 426 0.34 2.02 -32.29
N ARG A 427 1.16 1.25 -33.00
CA ARG A 427 0.68 0.24 -33.97
C ARG A 427 -0.15 -0.85 -33.30
N ALA A 428 0.23 -1.31 -32.12
CA ALA A 428 -0.55 -2.32 -31.40
C ALA A 428 -1.93 -1.82 -30.98
N ARG A 429 -1.98 -0.61 -30.40
CA ARG A 429 -3.20 -0.03 -29.81
C ARG A 429 -4.13 0.65 -30.80
N PHE A 430 -3.60 1.42 -31.74
CA PHE A 430 -4.38 2.24 -32.68
C PHE A 430 -4.34 1.74 -34.12
N LYS A 431 -3.54 0.71 -34.42
CA LYS A 431 -3.32 0.21 -35.80
C LYS A 431 -2.76 1.28 -36.77
N GLU A 432 -2.11 2.29 -36.22
CA GLU A 432 -1.50 3.39 -36.98
C GLU A 432 0.03 3.38 -36.88
N PRO A 433 0.73 3.89 -37.92
CA PRO A 433 2.17 4.14 -37.82
C PRO A 433 2.47 5.34 -36.91
N TRP A 434 3.74 5.46 -36.51
CA TRP A 434 4.24 6.64 -35.82
C TRP A 434 4.49 7.77 -36.81
N TYR A 435 3.90 8.94 -36.57
CA TYR A 435 4.09 10.13 -37.39
C TYR A 435 5.16 11.03 -36.78
N LYS A 436 5.88 11.81 -37.59
CA LYS A 436 6.86 12.79 -37.08
C LYS A 436 6.22 13.80 -36.11
N GLY A 437 4.96 14.16 -36.31
CA GLY A 437 4.20 15.02 -35.39
C GLY A 437 3.96 14.39 -34.01
N ASP A 438 3.93 13.05 -33.91
CA ASP A 438 3.88 12.39 -32.61
C ASP A 438 5.17 12.66 -31.82
N THR A 439 6.33 12.60 -32.50
CA THR A 439 7.64 12.93 -31.90
C THR A 439 7.70 14.39 -31.42
N VAL A 440 7.09 15.32 -32.15
CA VAL A 440 7.04 16.74 -31.76
C VAL A 440 6.36 16.89 -30.40
N ASN A 441 5.16 16.34 -30.21
CA ASN A 441 4.47 16.38 -28.91
C ASN A 441 5.23 15.59 -27.84
N TYR A 442 5.78 14.42 -28.20
CA TYR A 442 6.50 13.57 -27.27
C TYR A 442 7.76 14.25 -26.69
N SER A 443 8.46 15.04 -27.49
CA SER A 443 9.70 15.74 -27.11
C SER A 443 9.54 16.73 -25.96
N ILE A 444 8.33 17.21 -25.72
CA ILE A 444 7.98 18.11 -24.62
C ILE A 444 7.17 17.41 -23.51
N GLY A 445 7.13 16.09 -23.51
CA GLY A 445 6.43 15.30 -22.50
C GLY A 445 4.91 15.26 -22.64
N GLN A 446 4.40 15.43 -23.87
CA GLN A 446 2.97 15.35 -24.21
C GLN A 446 2.69 14.16 -25.14
N GLY A 447 1.42 14.02 -25.55
CA GLY A 447 0.98 12.94 -26.43
C GLY A 447 0.68 11.66 -25.65
N PHE A 448 1.35 10.56 -25.99
CA PHE A 448 1.08 9.25 -25.38
C PHE A 448 1.94 8.95 -24.14
N LEU A 449 2.86 9.86 -23.78
CA LEU A 449 3.75 9.68 -22.63
C LEU A 449 2.99 9.93 -21.32
N LEU A 450 3.06 8.97 -20.40
CA LEU A 450 2.59 9.13 -19.02
C LEU A 450 3.69 8.72 -18.04
N MET A 451 3.86 9.47 -16.97
CA MET A 451 4.84 9.22 -15.92
C MET A 451 4.22 9.38 -14.53
N THR A 452 4.78 8.68 -13.55
CA THR A 452 4.44 8.89 -12.14
C THR A 452 5.29 10.01 -11.53
N PRO A 453 4.81 10.71 -10.49
CA PRO A 453 5.63 11.69 -9.76
C PRO A 453 6.96 11.10 -9.28
N ILE A 454 6.97 9.87 -8.75
CA ILE A 454 8.21 9.22 -8.29
C ILE A 454 9.22 8.97 -9.43
N GLN A 455 8.76 8.67 -10.65
CA GLN A 455 9.67 8.57 -11.81
C GLN A 455 10.28 9.94 -12.17
N VAL A 456 9.49 11.02 -12.14
CA VAL A 456 10.00 12.37 -12.41
C VAL A 456 11.01 12.79 -11.33
N LEU A 457 10.71 12.53 -10.05
CA LEU A 457 11.61 12.78 -8.92
C LEU A 457 12.97 12.09 -9.14
N ARG A 458 12.95 10.81 -9.51
CA ARG A 458 14.14 9.98 -9.72
C ARG A 458 15.05 10.49 -10.83
N ILE A 459 14.49 10.97 -11.93
CA ILE A 459 15.27 11.57 -13.04
C ILE A 459 16.01 12.82 -12.56
N TYR A 460 15.35 13.67 -11.78
CA TYR A 460 15.97 14.89 -11.29
C TYR A 460 17.01 14.62 -10.20
N ALA A 461 16.85 13.56 -9.39
CA ALA A 461 17.93 13.10 -8.52
C ALA A 461 19.16 12.65 -9.30
N ALA A 462 19.00 11.92 -10.40
CA ALA A 462 20.14 11.51 -11.22
C ALA A 462 20.92 12.72 -11.78
N ILE A 463 20.23 13.80 -12.15
CA ILE A 463 20.89 15.05 -12.55
C ILE A 463 21.58 15.72 -11.35
N ALA A 464 20.90 15.72 -10.20
CA ALA A 464 21.37 16.34 -8.97
C ALA A 464 22.59 15.63 -8.37
N ASN A 465 22.69 14.30 -8.44
CA ASN A 465 23.77 13.52 -7.82
C ASN A 465 24.93 13.17 -8.78
N GLY A 466 24.87 13.58 -10.05
CA GLY A 466 26.00 13.43 -10.97
C GLY A 466 25.86 12.32 -12.02
N GLY A 467 24.69 11.73 -12.16
CA GLY A 467 24.39 10.71 -13.18
C GLY A 467 24.00 9.35 -12.60
N TYR A 468 23.76 9.25 -11.30
CA TYR A 468 23.43 7.99 -10.63
C TYR A 468 21.92 7.85 -10.46
N LEU A 469 21.34 6.83 -11.08
CA LEU A 469 19.91 6.57 -10.98
C LEU A 469 19.59 5.74 -9.72
N VAL A 470 19.52 6.42 -8.57
CA VAL A 470 19.21 5.82 -7.26
C VAL A 470 17.80 5.24 -7.22
N THR A 471 17.62 4.11 -6.53
CA THR A 471 16.31 3.48 -6.29
C THR A 471 15.67 4.11 -5.04
N PRO A 472 14.48 4.72 -5.14
CA PRO A 472 13.79 5.27 -3.97
C PRO A 472 13.44 4.16 -2.97
N HIS A 473 13.56 4.42 -1.68
CA HIS A 473 13.17 3.48 -0.63
C HIS A 473 12.62 4.21 0.60
N LEU A 474 11.75 3.53 1.34
CA LEU A 474 11.11 3.99 2.57
C LEU A 474 11.68 3.28 3.78
N ASN A 475 12.08 2.01 3.72
CA ASN A 475 12.73 1.33 4.84
C ASN A 475 14.17 1.81 4.98
N SER A 476 14.55 2.27 6.18
CA SER A 476 15.90 2.74 6.50
C SER A 476 16.98 1.64 6.43
N GLU A 477 16.58 0.37 6.48
CA GLU A 477 17.47 -0.78 6.33
C GLU A 477 17.51 -1.34 4.90
N ALA A 478 16.79 -0.71 3.95
CA ALA A 478 16.80 -1.12 2.56
C ALA A 478 18.21 -0.99 1.97
N PRO A 479 18.67 -1.95 1.14
CA PRO A 479 19.96 -1.85 0.50
C PRO A 479 20.00 -0.64 -0.44
N HIS A 480 21.10 0.11 -0.39
CA HIS A 480 21.34 1.18 -1.35
C HIS A 480 21.57 0.58 -2.74
N VAL A 481 20.67 0.88 -3.67
CA VAL A 481 20.73 0.42 -5.07
C VAL A 481 20.78 1.64 -5.98
N GLU A 482 21.81 1.70 -6.81
CA GLU A 482 21.96 2.73 -7.83
C GLU A 482 22.48 2.16 -9.15
N LYS A 483 22.25 2.90 -10.23
CA LYS A 483 22.77 2.59 -11.56
C LYS A 483 23.47 3.82 -12.12
N ASP A 484 24.77 3.70 -12.38
CA ASP A 484 25.51 4.71 -13.12
C ASP A 484 25.02 4.78 -14.57
N LEU A 485 24.46 5.93 -14.95
CA LEU A 485 23.98 6.20 -16.31
C LEU A 485 25.12 6.50 -17.29
N ARG A 486 26.35 6.69 -16.79
CA ARG A 486 27.54 7.04 -17.54
C ARG A 486 27.37 8.31 -18.37
N ILE A 487 26.58 9.25 -17.85
CA ILE A 487 26.42 10.58 -18.46
C ILE A 487 27.73 11.35 -18.18
N PRO A 488 28.45 11.81 -19.21
CA PRO A 488 29.63 12.64 -19.05
C PRO A 488 29.36 13.87 -18.18
N LYS A 489 30.38 14.28 -17.41
CA LYS A 489 30.28 15.44 -16.50
C LYS A 489 29.76 16.70 -17.20
N PHE A 490 30.20 16.95 -18.44
CA PHE A 490 29.76 18.13 -19.20
C PHE A 490 28.24 18.12 -19.46
N GLY A 491 27.64 16.95 -19.66
CA GLY A 491 26.21 16.79 -19.89
C GLY A 491 25.39 17.09 -18.63
N ILE A 492 25.85 16.56 -17.49
CA ILE A 492 25.28 16.86 -16.17
C ILE A 492 25.38 18.36 -15.87
N GLU A 493 26.54 18.97 -16.05
CA GLU A 493 26.75 20.41 -15.81
C GLU A 493 25.88 21.29 -16.70
N ALA A 494 25.69 20.91 -17.97
CA ALA A 494 24.78 21.61 -18.87
C ALA A 494 23.33 21.56 -18.36
N MET A 495 22.88 20.42 -17.84
CA MET A 495 21.55 20.28 -17.25
C MET A 495 21.40 21.08 -15.97
N ARG A 496 22.36 20.95 -15.03
CA ARG A 496 22.33 21.71 -13.78
C ARG A 496 22.25 23.21 -14.04
N ARG A 497 23.11 23.75 -14.92
CA ARG A 497 23.08 25.16 -15.30
C ARG A 497 21.73 25.60 -15.88
N GLY A 498 21.15 24.79 -16.77
CA GLY A 498 19.82 25.08 -17.33
C GLY A 498 18.73 25.13 -16.25
N LEU A 499 18.72 24.17 -15.33
CA LEU A 499 17.76 24.08 -14.23
C LEU A 499 17.94 25.19 -13.18
N GLU A 500 19.16 25.65 -12.95
CA GLU A 500 19.44 26.81 -12.11
C GLU A 500 18.85 28.09 -12.72
N GLU A 501 19.04 28.31 -14.02
CA GLU A 501 18.52 29.49 -14.71
C GLU A 501 16.98 29.54 -14.69
N VAL A 502 16.31 28.38 -14.77
CA VAL A 502 14.84 28.31 -14.63
C VAL A 502 14.38 28.98 -13.33
N VAL A 503 15.11 28.78 -12.23
CA VAL A 503 14.74 29.35 -10.93
C VAL A 503 15.26 30.77 -10.79
N ASN A 504 16.51 31.07 -11.17
CA ASN A 504 17.08 32.41 -10.98
C ASN A 504 16.41 33.48 -11.85
N SER A 505 16.19 33.16 -13.13
CA SER A 505 15.81 34.14 -14.14
C SER A 505 14.59 33.72 -14.99
N GLY A 506 14.16 32.45 -14.91
CA GLY A 506 13.08 31.87 -15.69
C GLY A 506 11.74 31.65 -14.98
N THR A 507 11.06 30.55 -15.33
CA THR A 507 9.68 30.23 -14.91
C THR A 507 9.54 29.73 -13.47
N GLY A 508 10.63 29.28 -12.83
CA GLY A 508 10.65 28.64 -11.52
C GLY A 508 10.93 29.55 -10.33
N LYS A 509 11.01 30.88 -10.53
CA LYS A 509 11.44 31.87 -9.51
C LYS A 509 10.84 31.71 -8.13
N ARG A 510 9.55 31.36 -8.05
CA ARG A 510 8.84 31.24 -6.78
C ARG A 510 9.39 30.14 -5.87
N ALA A 511 10.08 29.13 -6.40
CA ALA A 511 10.69 28.08 -5.60
C ALA A 511 11.86 28.58 -4.71
N ALA A 512 12.55 29.66 -5.10
CA ALA A 512 13.68 30.21 -4.35
C ALA A 512 13.28 31.16 -3.21
N ALA A 513 11.98 31.42 -3.01
CA ALA A 513 11.51 32.42 -2.04
C ALA A 513 11.72 32.03 -0.55
N PHE A 514 12.21 30.82 -0.27
CA PHE A 514 12.20 30.21 1.08
C PHE A 514 13.58 30.11 1.74
N GLY A 515 14.57 30.83 1.21
CA GLY A 515 15.90 30.95 1.82
C GLY A 515 16.81 29.74 1.61
N VAL A 516 16.60 28.98 0.52
CA VAL A 516 17.51 27.92 0.05
C VAL A 516 17.72 28.07 -1.45
N SER A 517 18.90 27.69 -1.95
CA SER A 517 19.22 27.72 -3.37
C SER A 517 18.57 26.54 -4.08
N VAL A 518 17.63 26.80 -4.99
CA VAL A 518 16.88 25.77 -5.70
C VAL A 518 17.25 25.78 -7.18
N ALA A 519 17.38 24.60 -7.78
CA ALA A 519 17.38 24.40 -9.23
C ALA A 519 16.23 23.48 -9.60
N GLY A 520 15.56 23.70 -10.73
CA GLY A 520 14.39 22.91 -11.06
C GLY A 520 13.72 23.24 -12.38
N LYS A 521 12.54 22.66 -12.60
CA LYS A 521 11.78 22.81 -13.83
C LYS A 521 10.27 22.83 -13.55
N THR A 522 9.60 23.84 -14.10
CA THR A 522 8.13 23.87 -14.18
C THR A 522 7.62 22.98 -15.31
N GLY A 523 6.42 22.43 -15.11
CA GLY A 523 5.61 21.81 -16.14
C GLY A 523 4.15 22.25 -16.04
N THR A 524 3.50 22.35 -17.18
CA THR A 524 2.05 22.56 -17.29
C THR A 524 1.54 21.50 -18.24
N ALA A 525 0.81 20.52 -17.72
CA ALA A 525 0.31 19.41 -18.50
C ALA A 525 -1.13 19.65 -18.90
N GLN A 526 -1.38 19.71 -20.21
CA GLN A 526 -2.71 19.90 -20.75
C GLN A 526 -3.67 18.81 -20.29
N ASN A 527 -4.81 19.24 -19.75
CA ASN A 527 -5.87 18.35 -19.33
C ASN A 527 -7.08 18.53 -20.26
N PRO A 528 -7.43 17.55 -21.11
CA PRO A 528 -8.58 17.65 -22.00
C PRO A 528 -9.93 17.84 -21.28
N HIS A 529 -9.99 17.53 -19.98
CA HIS A 529 -11.23 17.49 -19.19
C HIS A 529 -11.35 18.62 -18.16
N GLY A 530 -10.46 19.62 -18.18
CA GLY A 530 -10.50 20.74 -17.24
C GLY A 530 -9.21 21.55 -17.25
N ASP A 531 -8.89 22.19 -16.12
CA ASP A 531 -7.65 22.94 -16.00
C ASP A 531 -6.42 22.04 -16.06
N ASP A 532 -5.33 22.61 -16.58
CA ASP A 532 -4.04 21.96 -16.71
C ASP A 532 -3.49 21.49 -15.35
N HIS A 533 -2.68 20.43 -15.37
CA HIS A 533 -1.97 19.99 -14.18
C HIS A 533 -0.68 20.77 -14.00
N ALA A 534 -0.48 21.29 -12.80
CA ALA A 534 0.68 22.09 -12.45
C ALA A 534 1.78 21.20 -11.89
N TRP A 535 2.94 21.20 -12.55
CA TRP A 535 4.13 20.47 -12.12
C TRP A 535 5.25 21.42 -11.72
N PHE A 536 6.00 21.04 -10.70
CA PHE A 536 7.35 21.54 -10.47
C PHE A 536 8.19 20.45 -9.84
N VAL A 537 9.41 20.28 -10.31
CA VAL A 537 10.41 19.40 -9.73
C VAL A 537 11.71 20.19 -9.57
N GLY A 538 12.38 20.02 -8.44
CA GLY A 538 13.63 20.70 -8.18
C GLY A 538 14.43 20.07 -7.05
N TYR A 539 15.68 20.46 -6.93
CA TYR A 539 16.58 20.02 -5.87
C TYR A 539 17.24 21.22 -5.18
N ALA A 540 17.64 21.00 -3.94
CA ALA A 540 18.33 21.97 -3.11
C ALA A 540 19.30 21.29 -2.12
N PRO A 541 20.35 22.00 -1.67
CA PRO A 541 20.89 23.23 -2.26
C PRO A 541 21.39 23.01 -3.70
N ARG A 542 21.34 24.01 -4.58
CA ARG A 542 21.76 23.78 -5.99
C ARG A 542 23.27 23.51 -6.12
N GLU A 543 24.09 24.09 -5.25
CA GLU A 543 25.56 23.98 -5.28
C GLU A 543 26.05 22.62 -4.78
N ASN A 544 25.38 22.07 -3.75
CA ASN A 544 25.63 20.74 -3.20
C ASN A 544 24.29 20.01 -3.02
N PRO A 545 23.73 19.42 -4.10
CA PRO A 545 22.39 18.85 -4.07
C PRO A 545 22.26 17.74 -3.04
N ARG A 546 21.24 17.85 -2.19
CA ARG A 546 20.95 16.85 -1.17
C ARG A 546 19.54 16.31 -1.24
N TYR A 547 18.54 17.17 -1.35
CA TYR A 547 17.16 16.75 -1.49
C TYR A 547 16.63 17.16 -2.86
N VAL A 548 15.87 16.26 -3.48
CA VAL A 548 15.01 16.56 -4.62
C VAL A 548 13.56 16.44 -4.17
N ALA A 549 12.69 17.27 -4.72
CA ALA A 549 11.26 17.20 -4.48
C ALA A 549 10.47 17.50 -5.76
N VAL A 550 9.29 16.90 -5.88
CA VAL A 550 8.34 17.16 -6.96
C VAL A 550 6.93 17.34 -6.40
N ALA A 551 6.22 18.31 -6.95
CA ALA A 551 4.80 18.50 -6.75
C ALA A 551 4.07 18.37 -8.09
N ILE A 552 2.95 17.66 -8.05
CA ILE A 552 1.88 17.76 -9.05
C ILE A 552 0.62 18.23 -8.34
N VAL A 553 -0.03 19.24 -8.92
CA VAL A 553 -1.37 19.69 -8.51
C VAL A 553 -2.32 19.46 -9.70
N GLU A 554 -3.23 18.49 -9.55
CA GLU A 554 -4.25 18.17 -10.53
C GLU A 554 -5.21 19.35 -10.69
N ALA A 555 -5.40 19.80 -11.92
CA ALA A 555 -6.17 21.01 -12.24
C ALA A 555 -5.67 22.27 -11.49
N GLY A 556 -4.38 22.32 -11.13
CA GLY A 556 -3.75 23.47 -10.48
C GLY A 556 -3.38 24.61 -11.44
N GLY A 557 -3.64 24.45 -12.74
CA GLY A 557 -3.30 25.40 -13.79
C GLY A 557 -1.79 25.47 -14.00
N HIS A 558 -1.15 26.53 -13.50
CA HIS A 558 0.23 26.85 -13.84
C HIS A 558 1.25 26.30 -12.82
N GLY A 559 2.21 25.49 -13.29
CA GLY A 559 3.29 24.93 -12.46
C GLY A 559 4.11 25.97 -11.66
N SER A 560 4.29 27.16 -12.21
CA SER A 560 5.02 28.25 -11.55
C SER A 560 4.32 28.79 -10.30
N SER A 561 2.99 28.97 -10.35
CA SER A 561 2.24 29.57 -9.25
C SER A 561 1.74 28.56 -8.23
N ALA A 562 1.37 27.36 -8.67
CA ALA A 562 0.79 26.34 -7.81
C ALA A 562 1.86 25.38 -7.25
N ALA A 563 2.70 24.78 -8.10
CA ALA A 563 3.59 23.69 -7.68
C ALA A 563 4.96 24.17 -7.17
N ALA A 564 5.56 25.19 -7.79
CA ALA A 564 6.90 25.66 -7.43
C ALA A 564 7.04 26.15 -5.97
N PRO A 565 6.08 26.90 -5.39
CA PRO A 565 6.16 27.29 -3.99
C PRO A 565 6.09 26.12 -3.01
N LEU A 566 5.36 25.05 -3.34
CA LEU A 566 5.21 23.87 -2.49
C LEU A 566 6.53 23.12 -2.37
N VAL A 567 7.18 22.88 -3.52
CA VAL A 567 8.51 22.25 -3.58
C VAL A 567 9.57 23.10 -2.90
N GLY A 568 9.57 24.42 -3.15
CA GLY A 568 10.53 25.34 -2.51
C GLY A 568 10.45 25.30 -0.99
N GLN A 569 9.24 25.25 -0.42
CA GLN A 569 9.04 25.18 1.03
C GLN A 569 9.48 23.84 1.64
N VAL A 570 9.12 22.72 1.02
CA VAL A 570 9.54 21.40 1.51
C VAL A 570 11.05 21.23 1.43
N LEU A 571 11.68 21.65 0.33
CA LEU A 571 13.14 21.65 0.21
C LEU A 571 13.79 22.54 1.27
N ALA A 572 13.25 23.74 1.49
CA ALA A 572 13.75 24.64 2.53
C ALA A 572 13.65 24.04 3.93
N TYR A 573 12.54 23.36 4.23
CA TYR A 573 12.33 22.68 5.50
C TYR A 573 13.35 21.56 5.71
N LEU A 574 13.52 20.68 4.71
CA LEU A 574 14.44 19.54 4.80
C LEU A 574 15.91 19.99 4.95
N VAL A 575 16.32 21.02 4.20
CA VAL A 575 17.69 21.56 4.28
C VAL A 575 17.95 22.24 5.63
N LYS A 576 16.99 22.99 6.18
CA LYS A 576 17.17 23.72 7.45
C LYS A 576 17.09 22.82 8.68
N ASN A 577 16.28 21.76 8.65
CA ASN A 577 16.10 20.82 9.75
C ASN A 577 16.97 19.57 9.61
N GLU A 578 18.01 19.67 8.80
CA GLU A 578 18.98 18.62 8.60
C GLU A 578 19.69 18.28 9.92
N ASN A 579 19.44 17.08 10.43
CA ASN A 579 20.10 16.63 11.65
C ASN A 579 21.56 16.23 11.33
N PRO A 580 22.59 16.96 11.81
CA PRO A 580 23.99 16.74 11.42
C PRO A 580 24.51 15.35 11.81
N LEU A 581 23.88 14.71 12.80
CA LEU A 581 24.30 13.42 13.36
C LEU A 581 24.00 12.21 12.47
N ARG A 582 23.30 12.37 11.34
CA ARG A 582 22.96 11.27 10.40
C ARG A 582 23.84 11.20 9.16
N GLY A 583 24.77 12.13 8.98
CA GLY A 583 25.69 12.16 7.84
C GLY A 583 26.96 11.32 8.00
N ALA A 584 27.20 10.79 9.20
CA ALA A 584 28.32 9.91 9.51
C ALA A 584 27.81 8.49 9.72
N SER A 585 27.65 7.73 8.63
CA SER A 585 27.85 6.28 8.72
C SER A 585 29.37 6.04 8.76
N PRO A 586 29.86 5.08 9.58
CA PRO A 586 31.29 4.83 9.78
C PRO A 586 32.06 4.46 8.52
#